data_AF-A0A813FCD0-F1
#
_entry.id   AF-A0A813FCD0-F1
#
_cell.length_a   1.000
_cell.length_b   1.000
_cell.length_c   1.000
_cell.angle_alpha   90.00
_cell.angle_beta   90.00
_cell.angle_gamma   90.00
#
_symmetry.space_group_name_H-M   'P 1'
#
loop_
_entity.id
_entity.type
_entity.pdbx_description
1 polymer ?
#
loop_
_entity_poly.entity_id
_entity_poly.type
_entity_poly.pdbx_seq_one_letter_code
_entity_poly.pdbx_strand_id
1 'polypeptide(L)'
;MQATQADFTVLFRLLSGVVVLPLAELARAFPDEKLDSDAEDAWQSWLERFAARVSAEAREPELRVAEMKAANPKYIPRNWILFEAYDAAERGDYAPIHGLLAMLSRPYDEQPEMEDAYFRQSPSWARSTGGLAFMS
;
A
#
# COMPACT_ATOMS: atom_id res chain seq x y z
N MET A 1 -6.18 5.71 -10.36
CA MET A 1 -5.35 6.12 -9.20
C MET A 1 -5.68 7.53 -8.72
N GLN A 2 -5.42 8.61 -9.46
CA GLN A 2 -5.69 9.98 -8.97
C GLN A 2 -7.17 10.21 -8.64
N ALA A 3 -8.08 9.82 -9.56
CA ALA A 3 -9.52 9.99 -9.37
C ALA A 3 -10.08 9.26 -8.13
N THR A 4 -9.48 8.12 -7.78
CA THR A 4 -9.92 7.26 -6.67
C THR A 4 -9.01 7.35 -5.44
N GLN A 5 -8.03 8.26 -5.47
CA GLN A 5 -7.00 8.42 -4.44
C GLN A 5 -6.39 7.09 -3.98
N ALA A 6 -6.14 6.18 -4.93
CA ALA A 6 -5.57 4.87 -4.61
C ALA A 6 -4.15 5.02 -4.05
N ASP A 7 -3.88 4.36 -2.93
CA ASP A 7 -2.58 4.30 -2.30
C ASP A 7 -1.59 3.57 -3.19
N PHE A 8 -0.55 4.30 -3.62
CA PHE A 8 0.43 3.79 -4.57
C PHE A 8 1.15 2.54 -4.04
N THR A 9 1.69 2.61 -2.82
CA THR A 9 2.51 1.53 -2.27
C THR A 9 1.67 0.28 -2.03
N VAL A 10 0.49 0.44 -1.44
CA VAL A 10 -0.43 -0.67 -1.19
C VAL A 10 -0.89 -1.29 -2.52
N LEU A 11 -1.28 -0.47 -3.50
CA LEU A 11 -1.74 -0.96 -4.79
C LEU A 11 -0.67 -1.81 -5.50
N PHE A 12 0.53 -1.28 -5.71
CA PHE A 12 1.60 -2.00 -6.40
C PHE A 12 2.05 -3.24 -5.63
N ARG A 13 2.02 -3.19 -4.30
CA ARG A 13 2.28 -4.38 -3.48
C ARG A 13 1.22 -5.46 -3.69
N LEU A 14 -0.07 -5.10 -3.69
CA LEU A 14 -1.16 -6.04 -3.90
C LEU A 14 -1.19 -6.60 -5.34
N LEU A 15 -0.87 -5.78 -6.34
CA LEU A 15 -0.73 -6.21 -7.74
C LEU A 15 0.40 -7.21 -7.96
N SER A 16 1.33 -7.32 -7.01
CA SER A 16 2.34 -8.37 -7.02
C SER A 16 1.72 -9.76 -6.75
N GLY A 17 0.50 -9.83 -6.22
CA GLY A 17 -0.09 -11.01 -5.59
C GLY A 17 -0.54 -12.14 -6.51
N VAL A 18 -1.13 -11.88 -7.69
CA VAL A 18 -1.61 -12.94 -8.60
C VAL A 18 -1.85 -12.38 -10.00
N VAL A 19 -1.99 -13.25 -11.00
CA VAL A 19 -2.29 -12.85 -12.39
C VAL A 19 -3.73 -12.38 -12.56
N VAL A 20 -4.66 -12.96 -11.81
CA VAL A 20 -6.07 -12.56 -11.77
C VAL A 20 -6.40 -12.16 -10.34
N LEU A 21 -6.73 -10.89 -10.15
CA LEU A 21 -6.98 -10.33 -8.85
C LEU A 21 -8.33 -9.60 -8.88
N PRO A 22 -9.36 -10.09 -8.16
CA PRO A 22 -10.62 -9.39 -8.03
C PRO A 22 -10.40 -7.98 -7.47
N LEU A 23 -11.20 -7.01 -7.90
CA LEU A 23 -11.12 -5.64 -7.37
C LEU A 23 -11.23 -5.60 -5.83
N ALA A 24 -12.00 -6.51 -5.24
CA ALA A 24 -12.15 -6.65 -3.79
C ALA A 24 -10.81 -6.91 -3.05
N GLU A 25 -9.86 -7.60 -3.69
CA GLU A 25 -8.53 -7.83 -3.11
C GLU A 25 -7.66 -6.56 -3.10
N LEU A 26 -8.05 -5.52 -3.85
CA LEU A 26 -7.43 -4.20 -3.82
C LEU A 26 -8.10 -3.24 -2.84
N ALA A 27 -9.11 -3.67 -2.08
CA ALA A 27 -9.88 -2.79 -1.20
C ALA A 27 -8.98 -1.94 -0.29
N ARG A 28 -7.89 -2.52 0.23
CA ARG A 28 -6.94 -1.81 1.11
C ARG A 28 -6.15 -0.70 0.42
N ALA A 29 -6.07 -0.71 -0.91
CA ALA A 29 -5.46 0.37 -1.68
C ALA A 29 -6.40 1.57 -1.84
N PHE A 30 -7.69 1.42 -1.60
CA PHE A 30 -8.68 2.49 -1.76
C PHE A 30 -9.10 3.07 -0.41
N PRO A 31 -9.38 4.38 -0.37
CA PRO A 31 -10.05 5.00 0.77
C PRO A 31 -11.29 4.22 1.21
N ASP A 32 -11.67 4.31 2.48
CA ASP A 32 -12.88 3.67 3.02
C ASP A 32 -14.16 4.15 2.31
N GLU A 33 -14.10 5.30 1.63
CA GLU A 33 -15.14 5.75 0.72
C GLU A 33 -15.33 4.76 -0.44
N LYS A 34 -16.57 4.27 -0.59
CA LYS A 34 -16.91 3.36 -1.67
C LYS A 34 -16.65 4.03 -3.02
N LEU A 35 -15.97 3.30 -3.91
CA LEU A 35 -15.87 3.65 -5.32
C LEU A 35 -17.28 3.78 -5.91
N ASP A 36 -17.49 4.79 -6.75
CA ASP A 36 -18.70 4.86 -7.56
C ASP A 36 -18.66 3.79 -8.67
N SER A 37 -19.81 3.55 -9.32
CA SER A 37 -19.92 2.52 -10.36
C SER A 37 -18.94 2.74 -11.51
N ASP A 38 -18.73 3.99 -11.91
CA ASP A 38 -17.88 4.33 -13.04
C ASP A 38 -16.41 4.03 -12.72
N ALA A 39 -15.99 4.30 -11.48
CA ALA A 39 -14.67 3.98 -10.98
C ALA A 39 -14.48 2.46 -10.82
N GLU A 40 -15.46 1.74 -10.29
CA GLU A 40 -15.45 0.27 -10.19
C GLU A 40 -15.26 -0.35 -11.58
N ASP A 41 -16.06 0.06 -12.56
CA ASP A 41 -16.00 -0.44 -13.94
C ASP A 41 -14.65 -0.11 -14.62
N ALA A 42 -14.13 1.11 -14.41
CA ALA A 42 -12.85 1.52 -14.95
C ALA A 42 -11.68 0.69 -14.37
N TRP A 43 -11.71 0.41 -13.07
CA TRP A 43 -10.72 -0.43 -12.40
C TRP A 43 -10.81 -1.89 -12.84
N GLN A 44 -12.02 -2.45 -12.90
CA GLN A 44 -12.25 -3.81 -13.37
C GLN A 44 -11.72 -3.98 -14.80
N SER A 45 -12.07 -3.05 -15.70
CA SER A 45 -11.58 -3.04 -17.08
C SER A 45 -10.06 -2.91 -17.16
N TRP A 46 -9.43 -2.14 -16.26
CA TRP A 46 -7.98 -2.03 -16.22
C TRP A 46 -7.31 -3.30 -15.69
N LEU A 47 -7.88 -3.94 -14.66
CA LEU A 47 -7.38 -5.20 -14.10
C LEU A 47 -7.42 -6.33 -15.13
N GLU A 48 -8.48 -6.40 -15.94
CA GLU A 48 -8.59 -7.38 -17.02
C GLU A 48 -7.50 -7.18 -18.08
N ARG A 49 -7.25 -5.92 -18.48
CA ARG A 49 -6.14 -5.61 -19.41
C ARG A 49 -4.78 -5.92 -18.81
N PHE A 50 -4.58 -5.62 -17.52
CA PHE A 50 -3.34 -5.94 -16.81
C PHE A 50 -3.13 -7.45 -16.74
N ALA A 51 -4.14 -8.21 -16.31
CA ALA A 51 -4.12 -9.67 -16.25
C ALA A 51 -3.83 -10.30 -17.61
N ALA A 52 -4.49 -9.84 -18.67
CA ALA A 52 -4.23 -10.31 -20.03
C ALA A 52 -2.79 -10.02 -20.48
N ARG A 53 -2.28 -8.82 -20.19
CA ARG A 53 -0.89 -8.44 -20.51
C ARG A 53 0.12 -9.28 -19.75
N VAL A 54 -0.10 -9.54 -18.46
CA VAL A 54 0.77 -10.39 -17.63
C VAL A 54 0.70 -11.86 -18.06
N SER A 55 -0.49 -12.36 -18.39
CA SER A 55 -0.67 -13.75 -18.86
C SER A 55 0.00 -14.04 -20.20
N ALA A 56 0.18 -13.00 -21.02
CA ALA A 56 0.88 -13.11 -22.30
C ALA A 56 2.42 -13.13 -22.15
N GLU A 57 2.96 -12.90 -20.95
CA GLU A 57 4.41 -13.01 -20.72
C GLU A 57 4.85 -14.46 -20.67
N ALA A 58 5.92 -14.80 -21.38
CA ALA A 58 6.55 -16.13 -21.34
C ALA A 58 7.42 -16.30 -20.07
N ARG A 59 6.88 -15.93 -18.90
CA ARG A 59 7.58 -15.96 -17.61
C ARG A 59 6.82 -16.84 -16.62
N GLU A 60 7.57 -17.52 -15.76
CA GLU A 60 6.99 -18.27 -14.66
C GLU A 60 6.28 -17.31 -13.68
N PRO A 61 5.00 -17.56 -13.34
CA PRO A 61 4.23 -16.68 -12.47
C PRO A 61 4.91 -16.43 -11.13
N GLU A 62 5.50 -17.45 -10.51
CA GLU A 62 6.17 -17.40 -9.21
C GLU A 62 7.40 -16.47 -9.26
N LEU A 63 8.21 -16.57 -10.30
CA LEU A 63 9.39 -15.71 -10.48
C LEU A 63 8.99 -14.25 -10.67
N ARG A 64 7.96 -13.98 -11.47
CA ARG A 64 7.43 -12.62 -11.65
C ARG A 64 6.93 -12.05 -10.32
N VAL A 65 6.18 -12.83 -9.54
CA VAL A 65 5.69 -12.41 -8.20
C VAL A 65 6.86 -12.06 -7.30
N ALA A 66 7.89 -12.91 -7.24
CA ALA A 66 9.07 -12.69 -6.41
C ALA A 66 9.81 -11.40 -6.80
N GLU A 67 10.02 -11.16 -8.09
CA GLU A 67 10.64 -9.92 -8.57
C GLU A 67 9.81 -8.67 -8.27
N MET A 68 8.49 -8.74 -8.49
CA MET A 68 7.60 -7.63 -8.15
C MET A 68 7.64 -7.33 -6.65
N LYS A 69 7.63 -8.35 -5.79
CA LYS A 69 7.76 -8.16 -4.34
C LYS A 69 9.12 -7.61 -3.92
N ALA A 70 10.20 -7.95 -4.63
CA ALA A 70 11.53 -7.41 -4.39
C ALA A 70 11.69 -5.95 -4.85
N ALA A 71 10.90 -5.52 -5.85
CA ALA A 71 10.90 -4.15 -6.35
C ALA A 71 9.87 -3.24 -5.66
N ASN A 72 8.73 -3.81 -5.22
CA ASN A 72 7.62 -3.09 -4.60
C ASN A 72 7.67 -3.26 -3.07
N PRO A 73 8.13 -2.24 -2.31
CA PRO A 73 8.15 -2.33 -0.85
C PRO A 73 6.73 -2.50 -0.32
N LYS A 74 6.57 -3.31 0.73
CA LYS A 74 5.33 -3.38 1.49
C LYS A 74 5.20 -2.18 2.41
N TYR A 75 6.30 -1.67 2.93
CA TYR A 75 6.31 -0.59 3.91
C TYR A 75 7.18 0.58 3.47
N ILE A 76 6.69 1.80 3.71
CA ILE A 76 7.38 3.06 3.46
C ILE A 76 7.28 3.97 4.70
N PRO A 77 8.23 4.90 4.89
CA PRO A 77 8.16 5.87 5.99
C PRO A 77 7.09 6.93 5.71
N ARG A 78 5.82 6.58 5.94
CA ARG A 78 4.69 7.50 5.73
C ARG A 78 4.76 8.68 6.69
N ASN A 79 4.52 9.89 6.19
CA ASN A 79 4.66 11.11 7.00
C ASN A 79 3.80 11.11 8.26
N TRP A 80 2.58 10.57 8.21
CA TRP A 80 1.72 10.52 9.39
C TRP A 80 2.20 9.51 10.44
N ILE A 81 2.81 8.39 10.02
CA ILE A 81 3.40 7.41 10.95
C ILE A 81 4.65 8.03 11.60
N LEU A 82 5.46 8.75 10.81
CA LEU A 82 6.59 9.51 11.35
C LEU A 82 6.13 10.56 12.36
N PHE A 83 5.04 11.28 12.06
CA PHE A 83 4.45 12.26 12.97
C PHE A 83 3.99 11.61 14.29
N GLU A 84 3.24 10.51 14.24
CA GLU A 84 2.84 9.76 15.44
C GLU A 84 4.05 9.31 16.27
N ALA A 85 5.11 8.87 15.61
CA ALA A 85 6.33 8.43 16.28
C ALA A 85 7.10 9.59 16.93
N TYR A 86 7.19 10.76 16.27
CA TYR A 86 7.81 11.94 16.84
C TYR A 86 7.02 12.50 18.03
N ASP A 87 5.70 12.58 17.88
CA ASP A 87 4.79 13.06 18.92
C ASP A 87 4.86 12.19 20.20
N ALA A 88 4.98 10.86 20.05
CA ALA A 88 5.23 9.97 21.18
C ALA A 88 6.60 10.21 21.83
N ALA A 89 7.64 10.38 21.01
CA ALA A 89 9.00 10.60 21.50
C ALA A 89 9.16 11.93 22.26
N GLU A 90 8.45 12.99 21.86
CA GLU A 90 8.42 14.27 22.61
C GLU A 90 7.84 14.10 24.03
N ARG A 91 6.97 13.10 24.23
CA ARG A 91 6.46 12.71 25.55
C ARG A 91 7.34 11.69 26.28
N GLY A 92 8.49 11.33 25.72
CA GLY A 92 9.43 10.36 26.28
C GLY A 92 9.12 8.90 25.93
N ASP A 93 8.14 8.62 25.06
CA ASP A 93 7.86 7.27 24.56
C ASP A 93 8.54 7.03 23.20
N TYR A 94 9.63 6.28 23.23
CA TYR A 94 10.41 5.94 22.02
C TYR A 94 9.99 4.62 21.38
N ALA A 95 9.02 3.88 21.94
CA ALA A 95 8.61 2.59 21.40
C ALA A 95 8.12 2.67 19.94
N PRO A 96 7.34 3.68 19.52
CA PRO A 96 6.91 3.82 18.12
C PRO A 96 8.08 4.05 17.15
N ILE A 97 9.09 4.84 17.55
CA ILE A 97 10.30 5.06 16.73
C ILE A 97 11.07 3.74 16.55
N HIS A 98 11.23 2.95 17.62
CA HIS A 98 11.88 1.65 17.52
C HIS A 98 11.10 0.67 16.64
N GLY A 99 9.76 0.67 16.74
CA GLY A 99 8.90 -0.12 15.86
C GLY A 99 9.05 0.26 14.39
N LEU A 100 9.07 1.55 14.09
CA LEU A 100 9.25 2.06 12.73
C LEU A 100 10.63 1.69 12.17
N LEU A 101 11.70 1.82 12.95
CA LEU A 101 13.05 1.42 12.54
C LEU A 101 13.15 -0.09 12.30
N ALA A 102 12.54 -0.91 13.16
CA ALA A 102 12.51 -2.35 12.99
C ALA A 102 11.79 -2.75 11.71
N MET A 103 10.62 -2.17 11.44
CA MET A 103 9.86 -2.41 10.22
C MET A 103 10.66 -2.00 8.96
N LEU A 104 11.28 -0.82 8.97
CA LEU A 104 12.04 -0.29 7.83
C LEU A 104 13.36 -1.01 7.57
N SER A 105 13.81 -1.90 8.48
CA SER A 105 14.99 -2.75 8.23
C SER A 105 14.75 -3.79 7.13
N ARG A 106 13.48 -4.16 6.89
CA ARG A 106 13.06 -5.19 5.92
C ARG A 106 11.79 -4.77 5.16
N PRO A 107 11.79 -3.63 4.45
CA PRO A 107 10.55 -3.00 3.96
C PRO A 107 9.87 -3.78 2.82
N TYR A 108 10.57 -4.73 2.20
CA TYR A 108 10.05 -5.59 1.12
C TYR A 108 9.50 -6.94 1.62
N ASP A 109 9.87 -7.33 2.85
CA ASP A 109 9.49 -8.62 3.43
C ASP A 109 8.03 -8.59 3.91
N GLU A 110 7.40 -9.77 3.95
CA GLU A 110 6.16 -9.93 4.68
C GLU A 110 6.46 -9.89 6.18
N GLN A 111 5.84 -8.97 6.91
CA GLN A 111 5.93 -8.86 8.38
C GLN A 111 4.50 -8.86 8.96
N PRO A 112 3.85 -10.02 9.11
CA PRO A 112 2.46 -10.11 9.56
C PRO A 112 2.19 -9.37 10.88
N GLU A 113 3.17 -9.36 11.79
CA GLU A 113 3.13 -8.66 13.06
C GLU A 113 3.12 -7.12 12.95
N MET A 114 3.56 -6.59 11.79
CA MET A 114 3.63 -5.16 11.49
C MET A 114 2.50 -4.71 10.54
N GLU A 115 1.71 -5.64 10.01
CA GLU A 115 0.77 -5.38 8.92
C GLU A 115 -0.32 -4.39 9.31
N ASP A 116 -0.98 -4.62 10.44
CA ASP A 116 -2.08 -3.77 10.92
C ASP A 116 -1.61 -2.36 11.27
N ALA A 117 -0.36 -2.23 11.74
CA ALA A 117 0.20 -0.95 12.16
C ALA A 117 0.65 -0.11 10.95
N TYR A 118 1.35 -0.72 9.98
CA TYR A 118 2.12 0.00 8.97
C TYR A 118 1.66 -0.22 7.51
N PHE A 119 0.96 -1.32 7.21
CA PHE A 119 0.45 -1.61 5.87
C PHE A 119 -1.04 -1.29 5.78
N ARG A 120 -1.36 -0.03 6.07
CA ARG A 120 -2.69 0.55 6.03
C ARG A 120 -2.64 1.94 5.43
N GLN A 121 -3.81 2.42 5.04
CA GLN A 121 -3.95 3.77 4.54
C GLN A 121 -3.80 4.83 5.62
N SER A 122 -3.57 6.03 5.13
CA SER A 122 -3.47 7.23 5.94
C SER A 122 -4.81 7.57 6.60
N PRO A 123 -4.84 7.75 7.93
CA PRO A 123 -6.05 8.16 8.64
C PRO A 123 -6.67 9.44 8.07
N SER A 124 -7.97 9.62 8.24
CA SER A 124 -8.68 10.81 7.74
C SER A 124 -8.10 12.13 8.26
N TRP A 125 -7.66 12.18 9.52
CA TRP A 125 -7.02 13.36 10.10
C TRP A 125 -5.68 13.71 9.41
N ALA A 126 -4.91 12.70 9.01
CA ALA A 126 -3.64 12.91 8.33
C ALA A 126 -3.84 13.46 6.91
N ARG A 127 -4.92 13.02 6.24
CA ARG A 127 -5.34 13.50 4.92
C ARG A 127 -5.82 14.96 4.94
N SER A 128 -6.36 15.44 6.06
CA SER A 128 -6.80 16.83 6.22
C SER A 128 -5.76 17.78 6.83
N THR A 129 -4.60 17.26 7.25
CA THR A 129 -3.55 18.06 7.88
C THR A 129 -2.51 18.54 6.86
N GLY A 130 -2.34 19.86 6.78
CA GLY A 130 -1.34 20.49 5.90
C GLY A 130 0.08 19.99 6.20
N GLY A 131 0.81 19.55 5.18
CA GLY A 131 2.16 18.97 5.32
C GLY A 131 2.21 17.43 5.46
N LEU A 132 1.13 16.79 5.92
CA LEU A 132 1.04 15.33 6.00
C LEU A 132 0.33 14.69 4.80
N ALA A 133 -0.59 15.43 4.16
CA ALA A 133 -1.38 14.97 3.03
C ALA A 133 -0.62 14.84 1.68
N PHE A 134 0.61 15.36 1.58
CA PHE A 134 1.30 15.51 0.28
C PHE A 134 2.12 14.26 -0.15
N MET A 135 2.28 13.26 0.74
CA MET A 135 3.00 12.01 0.46
C MET A 135 2.32 10.80 1.12
N SER A 136 1.00 10.83 1.18
CA SER A 136 0.16 9.85 1.88
C SER A 136 -0.51 8.88 0.93
#